data_AF-A0A031LSA7-F1
#
_entry.id   AF-A0A031LSA7-F1
#
_cell.length_a   1.000
_cell.length_b   1.000
_cell.length_c   1.000
_cell.angle_alpha   90.00
_cell.angle_beta   90.00
_cell.angle_gamma   90.00
#
_symmetry.space_group_name_H-M   'P 1'
#
loop_
_entity.id
_entity.type
_entity.pdbx_description
1 polymer ?
#
loop_
_entity_poly.entity_id
_entity_poly.type
_entity_poly.pdbx_seq_one_letter_code
_entity_poly.pdbx_strand_id
1 'polypeptide(L)'
;MSIQELNHLETEIVSGAGTLIGDTLQNASNLFSSTLNVQAPIWKPLSLIPGVGTVHQAIDVGFLAISEGLYKAGTLLGGDQDQVKFHYDNEKGDGTYNPLGIFKGIVR
;
A
#
# COMPACT_ATOMS: atom_id res chain seq x y z
N MET A 1 -33.74 15.55 18.31
CA MET A 1 -32.84 14.39 18.15
C MET A 1 -32.34 14.03 19.55
N SER A 2 -32.65 12.84 20.05
CA SER A 2 -32.17 12.37 21.36
C SER A 2 -30.85 11.65 21.14
N ILE A 3 -29.75 12.16 21.72
CA ILE A 3 -28.50 11.41 21.77
C ILE A 3 -28.65 10.41 22.91
N GLN A 4 -28.66 9.13 22.57
CA GLN A 4 -28.72 8.03 23.52
C GLN A 4 -27.29 7.49 23.69
N GLU A 5 -26.81 7.42 24.94
CA GLU A 5 -25.53 6.76 25.23
C GLU A 5 -25.63 5.27 24.92
N LEU A 6 -24.60 4.74 24.24
CA LEU A 6 -24.47 3.31 23.99
C LEU A 6 -24.20 2.60 25.31
N ASN A 7 -24.81 1.43 25.48
CA ASN A 7 -24.40 0.55 26.57
C ASN A 7 -23.06 -0.14 26.23
N HIS A 8 -22.46 -0.81 27.20
CA HIS A 8 -21.15 -1.44 27.05
C HIS A 8 -21.09 -2.47 25.91
N LEU A 9 -22.16 -3.27 25.73
CA LEU A 9 -22.25 -4.29 24.69
C LEU A 9 -22.32 -3.65 23.29
N GLU A 10 -23.11 -2.59 23.14
CA GLU A 10 -23.20 -1.85 21.88
C GLU A 10 -21.87 -1.16 21.54
N THR A 11 -21.15 -0.68 22.55
CA THR A 11 -19.83 -0.08 22.39
C THR A 11 -18.82 -1.12 21.89
N GLU A 12 -18.79 -2.32 22.49
CA GLU A 12 -17.92 -3.42 22.04
C GLU A 12 -18.22 -3.88 20.61
N ILE A 13 -19.50 -3.95 20.23
CA ILE A 13 -19.91 -4.31 18.87
C ILE A 13 -19.45 -3.25 17.87
N VAL A 14 -19.64 -1.97 18.19
CA VAL A 14 -19.23 -0.86 17.31
C VAL A 14 -17.70 -0.78 17.22
N SER A 15 -16.97 -0.94 18.33
CA SER A 15 -15.51 -0.94 18.32
C SER A 15 -14.93 -2.15 17.58
N GLY A 16 -15.54 -3.34 17.76
CA GLY A 16 -15.13 -4.57 17.08
C GLY A 16 -15.44 -4.59 15.58
N ALA A 17 -16.52 -3.93 15.16
CA ALA A 17 -16.83 -3.75 13.75
C ALA A 17 -15.87 -2.76 13.08
N GLY A 18 -15.45 -1.71 13.80
CA GLY A 18 -14.42 -0.77 13.38
C GLY A 18 -13.09 -1.46 13.10
N THR A 19 -12.59 -2.26 14.05
CA THR A 19 -11.36 -3.05 13.87
C THR A 19 -11.48 -4.03 12.70
N LEU A 20 -12.59 -4.76 12.53
CA LEU A 20 -12.76 -5.69 11.40
C LEU A 20 -12.69 -4.99 10.03
N ILE A 21 -13.41 -3.87 9.87
CA ILE A 21 -13.41 -3.10 8.62
C ILE A 21 -12.02 -2.45 8.43
N GLY A 22 -11.44 -1.90 9.49
CA GLY A 22 -10.12 -1.30 9.48
C GLY A 22 -9.03 -2.27 9.05
N ASP A 23 -9.02 -3.46 9.66
CA ASP A 23 -8.12 -4.57 9.33
C ASP A 23 -8.30 -5.03 7.89
N THR A 24 -9.55 -5.10 7.41
CA THR A 24 -9.83 -5.48 6.02
C THR A 24 -9.21 -4.49 5.03
N LEU A 25 -9.34 -3.18 5.29
CA LEU A 25 -8.75 -2.14 4.44
C LEU A 25 -7.22 -2.17 4.46
N GLN A 26 -6.62 -2.32 5.64
CA GLN A 26 -5.17 -2.44 5.77
C GLN A 26 -4.64 -3.71 5.09
N ASN A 27 -5.32 -4.84 5.26
CA ASN A 27 -4.97 -6.09 4.59
C ASN A 27 -5.13 -6.00 3.07
N ALA A 28 -6.16 -5.31 2.57
CA ALA A 28 -6.31 -5.06 1.15
C ALA A 28 -5.15 -4.21 0.61
N SER A 29 -4.78 -3.14 1.32
CA SER A 29 -3.61 -2.31 0.98
C SER A 29 -2.30 -3.12 0.98
N ASN A 30 -2.09 -3.91 2.03
CA ASN A 30 -0.93 -4.78 2.18
C ASN A 30 -0.85 -5.84 1.08
N LEU A 31 -1.96 -6.51 0.77
CA LEU A 31 -2.04 -7.53 -0.26
C LEU A 31 -1.74 -6.94 -1.64
N PHE A 32 -2.30 -5.77 -1.95
CA PHE A 32 -2.04 -5.08 -3.20
C PHE A 32 -0.56 -4.73 -3.36
N SER A 33 0.05 -4.06 -2.36
CA SER A 33 1.47 -3.72 -2.41
C SER A 33 2.38 -4.94 -2.45
N SER A 34 2.05 -5.99 -1.69
CA SER A 34 2.82 -7.25 -1.69
C SER A 34 2.74 -7.95 -3.04
N THR A 35 1.57 -7.97 -3.68
CA THR A 35 1.38 -8.57 -5.00
C THR A 35 2.23 -7.88 -6.06
N LEU A 36 2.22 -6.55 -6.08
CA LEU A 36 3.06 -5.77 -6.98
C LEU A 36 4.55 -6.01 -6.69
N ASN A 37 4.96 -6.05 -5.43
CA ASN A 37 6.34 -6.34 -5.04
C ASN A 37 6.82 -7.73 -5.49
N VAL A 38 5.96 -8.75 -5.41
CA VAL A 38 6.28 -10.11 -5.90
C VAL A 38 6.45 -10.13 -7.42
N GLN A 39 5.64 -9.34 -8.14
CA GLN A 39 5.70 -9.25 -9.59
C GLN A 39 6.79 -8.30 -10.10
N ALA A 40 7.28 -7.39 -9.26
CA ALA A 40 8.26 -6.36 -9.61
C ALA A 40 9.46 -6.90 -10.41
N PRO A 41 10.13 -8.00 -10.03
CA PRO A 41 11.29 -8.49 -10.77
C PRO A 41 11.01 -8.86 -12.23
N ILE A 42 9.76 -9.24 -12.55
CA ILE A 42 9.35 -9.62 -13.91
C ILE A 42 9.25 -8.39 -14.81
N TRP A 43 8.70 -7.30 -14.28
CA TRP A 43 8.35 -6.10 -15.05
C TRP A 43 9.42 -5.01 -15.01
N LYS A 44 10.23 -4.98 -13.94
CA LYS A 44 11.30 -4.00 -13.71
C LYS A 44 12.23 -3.78 -14.91
N PRO A 45 12.66 -4.82 -15.67
CA PRO A 45 13.50 -4.61 -16.86
C PRO A 45 12.84 -3.76 -17.96
N LEU A 46 11.50 -3.72 -18.04
CA LEU A 46 10.80 -2.87 -19.02
C LEU A 46 11.04 -1.38 -18.77
N SER A 47 11.38 -0.99 -17.55
CA SER A 47 11.69 0.40 -17.19
C SER A 47 12.94 0.94 -17.90
N LEU A 48 13.76 0.07 -18.50
CA LEU A 48 14.91 0.44 -19.34
C LEU A 48 14.51 0.92 -20.74
N ILE A 49 13.29 0.61 -21.19
CA ILE A 49 12.79 1.09 -22.48
C ILE A 49 12.57 2.60 -22.38
N PRO A 50 13.08 3.42 -23.32
CA PRO A 50 12.94 4.87 -23.26
C PRO A 50 11.48 5.32 -23.07
N GLY A 51 11.25 6.14 -22.05
CA GLY A 51 9.92 6.66 -21.69
C GLY A 51 9.06 5.73 -20.81
N VAL A 52 9.32 4.42 -20.80
CA VAL A 52 8.53 3.46 -20.00
C VAL A 52 8.78 3.65 -18.50
N GLY A 53 10.02 3.88 -18.08
CA GLY A 53 10.34 4.13 -16.67
C GLY A 53 9.59 5.31 -16.06
N THR A 54 9.36 6.38 -16.84
CA THR A 54 8.56 7.54 -16.39
C THR A 54 7.08 7.19 -16.24
N VAL A 55 6.53 6.42 -17.18
CA VAL A 55 5.13 5.95 -17.11
C VAL A 55 4.93 5.00 -15.93
N HIS A 56 5.86 4.05 -15.74
CA HIS A 56 5.86 3.13 -14.61
C HIS A 56 5.88 3.89 -13.28
N GLN A 57 6.79 4.85 -13.14
CA GLN A 57 6.86 5.69 -11.94
C GLN A 57 5.54 6.45 -11.68
N ALA A 58 4.92 7.01 -12.71
CA ALA A 58 3.66 7.74 -12.56
C ALA A 58 2.52 6.82 -12.08
N ILE A 59 2.45 5.60 -12.61
CA ILE A 59 1.48 4.58 -12.18
C ILE A 59 1.73 4.21 -10.71
N ASP A 60 2.97 3.97 -10.33
CA ASP A 60 3.32 3.57 -8.97
C ASP A 60 3.05 4.66 -7.93
N VAL A 61 3.21 5.94 -8.29
CA VAL A 61 2.78 7.06 -7.43
C VAL A 61 1.26 7.04 -7.22
N GLY A 62 0.48 6.75 -8.27
CA GLY A 62 -0.96 6.58 -8.15
C GLY A 62 -1.34 5.41 -7.24
N PHE A 63 -0.66 4.28 -7.40
CA PHE A 63 -0.82 3.09 -6.57
C PHE A 63 -0.40 3.31 -5.12
N LEU A 64 0.65 4.11 -4.87
CA LEU A 64 1.03 4.54 -3.54
C LEU A 64 -0.10 5.33 -2.89
N ALA A 65 -0.64 6.35 -3.56
CA ALA A 65 -1.71 7.17 -3.01
C ALA A 65 -2.94 6.33 -2.63
N ILE A 66 -3.29 5.34 -3.46
CA ILE A 66 -4.38 4.39 -3.17
C ILE A 66 -4.04 3.52 -1.96
N SER A 67 -2.85 2.90 -1.95
CA SER A 67 -2.44 1.97 -0.87
C SER A 67 -2.31 2.70 0.46
N GLU A 68 -1.67 3.85 0.48
CA GLU A 68 -1.52 4.70 1.65
C GLU A 68 -2.88 5.22 2.13
N GLY A 69 -3.75 5.64 1.21
CA GLY A 69 -5.11 6.07 1.52
C GLY A 69 -5.94 4.95 2.17
N LEU A 70 -5.94 3.75 1.59
CA LEU A 70 -6.63 2.58 2.14
C LEU A 70 -6.08 2.19 3.51
N TYR A 71 -4.75 2.15 3.65
CA TYR A 71 -4.12 1.77 4.91
C TYR A 71 -4.44 2.78 6.02
N LYS A 72 -4.30 4.09 5.73
CA LYS A 72 -4.67 5.16 6.67
C LYS A 72 -6.15 5.16 7.01
N ALA A 73 -7.03 4.93 6.03
CA ALA A 73 -8.46 4.78 6.30
C ALA A 73 -8.73 3.61 7.25
N GLY A 74 -8.03 2.48 7.06
CA GLY A 74 -8.12 1.36 7.98
C GLY A 74 -7.62 1.68 9.38
N THR A 75 -6.50 2.41 9.51
CA THR A 75 -5.99 2.88 10.82
C THR A 75 -6.99 3.80 11.51
N LEU A 76 -7.63 4.71 10.78
CA LEU A 76 -8.66 5.61 11.33
C LEU A 76 -9.91 4.86 11.80
N LEU A 77 -10.20 3.71 11.20
CA LEU A 77 -11.30 2.83 11.60
C LEU A 77 -10.91 1.87 12.74
N GLY A 78 -9.66 1.92 13.21
CA GLY A 78 -9.17 1.12 14.33
C GLY A 78 -8.49 -0.19 13.91
N GLY A 79 -8.14 -0.36 12.64
CA GLY A 79 -7.34 -1.51 12.19
C GLY A 79 -5.92 -1.49 12.76
N ASP A 80 -5.38 -2.67 13.05
CA ASP A 80 -4.09 -2.89 13.71
C ASP A 80 -3.24 -3.95 13.00
N GLN A 81 -3.19 -3.89 11.67
CA GLN A 81 -2.37 -4.77 10.85
C GLN A 81 -0.99 -4.15 10.59
N ASP A 82 0.08 -4.94 10.69
CA ASP A 82 1.43 -4.49 10.34
C ASP A 82 1.50 -3.98 8.90
N GLN A 83 2.11 -2.81 8.69
CA GLN A 83 2.26 -2.23 7.36
C GLN A 83 3.36 -2.95 6.58
N VAL A 84 3.04 -3.44 5.38
CA VAL A 84 4.08 -3.87 4.44
C VAL A 84 4.68 -2.67 3.71
N LYS A 85 5.90 -2.81 3.20
CA LYS A 85 6.51 -1.76 2.38
C LYS A 85 5.68 -1.55 1.09
N PHE A 86 5.20 -0.33 0.87
CA PHE A 86 4.46 -0.01 -0.35
C PHE A 86 5.33 -0.19 -1.60
N HIS A 87 4.69 -0.56 -2.70
CA HIS A 87 5.39 -0.93 -3.93
C HIS A 87 6.31 0.18 -4.46
N TYR A 88 5.79 1.41 -4.55
CA TYR A 88 6.58 2.57 -4.97
C TYR A 88 7.83 2.78 -4.10
N ASP A 89 7.69 2.71 -2.77
CA ASP A 89 8.82 2.89 -1.85
C ASP A 89 9.83 1.76 -1.96
N ASN A 90 9.38 0.57 -2.32
CA ASN A 90 10.24 -0.56 -2.61
C ASN A 90 11.09 -0.31 -3.86
N GLU A 91 10.44 -0.03 -4.99
CA GLU A 91 11.10 0.20 -6.27
C GLU A 91 11.99 1.45 -6.28
N LYS A 92 11.54 2.53 -5.63
CA LYS A 92 12.33 3.76 -5.45
C LYS A 92 13.62 3.47 -4.69
N GLY A 93 13.55 2.70 -3.60
CA GLY A 93 14.72 2.31 -2.81
C GLY A 93 15.74 1.49 -3.60
N ASP A 94 15.25 0.66 -4.52
CA ASP A 94 16.09 -0.14 -5.41
C ASP A 94 16.60 0.63 -6.64
N GLY A 95 16.18 1.88 -6.82
CA GLY A 95 16.58 2.73 -7.93
C GLY A 95 15.92 2.40 -9.26
N THR A 96 14.75 1.73 -9.29
CA THR A 96 14.03 1.41 -10.53
C THR A 96 13.75 2.66 -11.38
N TYR A 97 13.43 3.79 -10.75
CA TYR A 97 13.11 5.03 -11.46
C TYR A 97 14.34 5.87 -11.83
N ASN A 98 15.54 5.40 -11.52
CA ASN A 98 16.79 6.03 -11.94
C ASN A 98 17.46 5.13 -12.99
N PRO A 99 17.72 5.61 -14.22
CA PRO A 99 18.43 4.84 -15.24
C PRO A 99 19.77 4.27 -14.75
N LEU A 100 20.47 4.98 -13.85
CA LEU A 100 21.73 4.53 -13.23
C LEU A 100 21.51 3.56 -12.05
N GLY A 101 20.33 3.57 -11.43
CA GLY A 101 19.94 2.71 -10.32
C GLY A 101 19.55 1.30 -10.75
N ILE A 102 18.91 1.14 -11.93
CA ILE A 102 18.54 -0.17 -12.48
C ILE A 102 19.78 -1.07 -12.68
N PHE A 103 20.91 -0.51 -13.14
CA PHE A 103 22.16 -1.26 -13.28
C PHE A 103 22.74 -1.72 -11.94
N LYS A 104 22.47 -1.01 -10.83
CA LYS A 104 22.92 -1.42 -9.49
C LYS A 104 22.18 -2.67 -8.98
N GLY A 105 20.96 -2.92 -9.46
CA GLY A 105 20.17 -4.11 -9.15
C GLY A 105 20.50 -5.32 -10.04
N ILE A 106 21.09 -5.12 -11.22
CA ILE A 106 21.47 -6.19 -12.17
C ILE A 106 22.88 -6.71 -11.89
N VAL A 107 23.77 -5.91 -11.28
CA VAL A 107 25.18 -6.26 -11.00
C VAL A 107 25.36 -6.77 -9.55
N ARG A 108 24.37 -7.48 -8.99
CA ARG A 108 24.49 -8.19 -7.71
C ARG A 108 24.41 -9.69 -7.91
#